data_AF-A0AA42YML2-F1
#
_entry.id   AF-A0AA42YML2-F1
#
_cell.length_a   1.000
_cell.length_b   1.000
_cell.length_c   1.000
_cell.angle_alpha   90.00
_cell.angle_beta   90.00
_cell.angle_gamma   90.00
#
_symmetry.space_group_name_H-M   'P 1'
#
loop_
_entity.id
_entity.type
_entity.pdbx_description
1 polymer ?
#
loop_
_entity_poly.entity_id
_entity_poly.type
_entity_poly.pdbx_seq_one_letter_code
_entity_poly.pdbx_strand_id
1 'polypeptide(L)' 'MPIYEYECSKCGRIDEVLQKFSDKPLAKCNHCSGKLH' A
#
# COMPACT_ATOMS: atom_id res chain seq x y z
N MET A 1 -3.03 4.36 15.73
CA MET A 1 -3.32 4.68 14.32
C MET A 1 -3.50 3.37 13.58
N PRO A 2 -4.50 3.25 12.67
CA PRO A 2 -4.64 2.06 11.86
C PRO A 2 -3.43 1.90 10.95
N ILE A 3 -2.87 0.69 10.93
CA ILE A 3 -1.86 0.27 9.97
C ILE A 3 -2.64 -0.35 8.82
N TYR A 4 -2.41 0.13 7.61
CA TYR A 4 -2.98 -0.45 6.41
C TYR A 4 -1.90 -1.28 5.75
N GLU A 5 -2.26 -2.51 5.43
CA GLU A 5 -1.38 -3.45 4.76
C GLU A 5 -1.78 -3.49 3.29
N TYR A 6 -0.82 -3.22 2.41
CA TYR A 6 -1.04 -3.18 0.97
C TYR A 6 -0.20 -4.24 0.31
N GLU A 7 -0.83 -5.14 -0.44
CA GLU A 7 -0.12 -6.17 -1.20
C GLU A 7 0.01 -5.74 -2.67
N CYS A 8 1.23 -5.70 -3.18
CA CYS A 8 1.45 -5.44 -4.58
C CYS A 8 1.28 -6.70 -5.41
N SER A 9 0.26 -6.74 -6.27
CA SER A 9 0.00 -7.89 -7.16
C SER A 9 1.06 -8.13 -8.24
N LYS A 10 1.99 -7.19 -8.43
CA LYS A 10 3.03 -7.28 -9.47
C LYS A 10 4.35 -7.86 -8.93
N CYS A 11 4.73 -7.51 -7.71
CA CYS A 11 5.96 -7.98 -7.09
C CYS A 11 5.75 -8.87 -5.86
N GLY A 12 4.50 -9.04 -5.40
CA GLY A 12 4.15 -9.83 -4.21
C GLY A 12 4.67 -9.24 -2.91
N ARG A 13 5.02 -7.95 -2.89
CA ARG A 13 5.48 -7.28 -1.67
C ARG A 13 4.29 -6.75 -0.88
N ILE A 14 4.39 -6.93 0.42
CA ILE A 14 3.45 -6.41 1.40
C ILE A 14 4.10 -5.18 2.02
N ASP A 15 3.46 -4.03 1.86
CA ASP A 15 3.86 -2.75 2.44
C ASP A 15 2.92 -2.40 3.59
N GLU A 16 3.45 -2.35 4.80
CA GLU A 16 2.74 -1.91 6.00
C GLU A 16 2.85 -0.39 6.14
N VAL A 17 1.77 0.32 5.86
CA VAL A 17 1.75 1.79 5.90
C VAL A 17 0.87 2.29 7.02
N LEU A 18 1.48 3.07 7.89
CA LEU A 18 0.76 3.81 8.92
C LEU A 18 0.03 5.00 8.27
N GLN A 19 -1.27 4.84 8.02
CA GLN A 19 -2.06 5.84 7.31
C GLN A 19 -3.12 6.45 8.23
N LYS A 20 -3.32 7.77 8.13
CA LYS A 20 -4.45 8.40 8.83
C LYS A 20 -5.74 8.05 8.10
N PHE A 21 -6.84 8.02 8.84
CA PHE A 21 -8.16 7.75 8.27
C PHE A 21 -8.58 8.79 7.20
N SER A 22 -8.06 10.02 7.29
CA SER A 22 -8.32 11.10 6.34
C SER A 22 -7.43 11.06 5.09
N ASP A 23 -6.36 10.27 5.09
CA ASP A 23 -5.44 10.18 3.96
C ASP A 23 -5.98 9.21 2.90
N LYS A 24 -5.70 9.48 1.62
CA LYS A 24 -6.14 8.62 0.51
C LYS A 24 -5.34 7.32 0.47
N PRO A 25 -5.99 6.16 0.24
CA PRO A 25 -5.32 4.87 0.14
C PRO A 25 -4.27 4.84 -0.97
N LEU A 26 -3.18 4.13 -0.70
CA LEU A 26 -2.08 3.97 -1.64
C LEU A 26 -2.51 3.05 -2.80
N ALA A 27 -2.52 3.58 -4.01
CA ALA A 27 -2.89 2.82 -5.21
C ALA A 27 -1.68 2.25 -5.98
N LYS A 28 -0.47 2.71 -5.65
CA LYS A 28 0.76 2.36 -6.38
C LYS A 28 1.88 1.94 -5.43
N CYS A 29 2.53 0.83 -5.76
CA CYS A 29 3.70 0.34 -5.03
C CYS A 29 4.93 1.22 -5.34
N ASN A 30 5.63 1.68 -4.31
CA ASN A 30 6.86 2.49 -4.45
C ASN A 30 8.02 1.74 -5.09
N HIS A 31 7.98 0.40 -5.13
CA HIS A 31 9.07 -0.41 -5.67
C HIS A 31 8.93 -0.72 -7.16
N CYS A 32 7.72 -1.04 -7.61
CA CYS A 32 7.50 -1.53 -8.97
C CYS A 32 6.45 -0.74 -9.76
N SER A 33 5.87 0.32 -9.15
CA SER A 33 4.73 1.06 -9.68
C SER A 33 3.52 0.18 -10.03
N GLY A 34 3.46 -1.03 -9.46
CA GLY A 34 2.36 -1.96 -9.62
C GLY A 34 1.14 -1.51 -8.82
N LYS A 35 0.00 -2.13 -9.12
CA LYS A 35 -1.24 -1.90 -8.39
C LYS A 35 -1.14 -2.53 -7.00
N LEU A 36 -1.49 -1.75 -5.99
CA LEU A 36 -1.64 -2.24 -4.61
C LEU A 36 -3.08 -2.69 -4.41
N HIS A 37 -3.27 -3.76 -3.65
CA HIS A 37 -4.54 -4.36 -3.28
C HIS A 37 -4.66 -4.44 -1.77
#